data_AF-A0A1G9TKB6-F1
#
_entry.id   AF-A0A1G9TKB6-F1
#
_cell.length_a   1.000
_cell.length_b   1.000
_cell.length_c   1.000
_cell.angle_alpha   90.00
_cell.angle_beta   90.00
_cell.angle_gamma   90.00
#
_symmetry.space_group_name_H-M   'P 1'
#
loop_
_entity.id
_entity.type
_entity.pdbx_description
1 polymer ?
#
loop_
_entity_poly.entity_id
_entity_poly.type
_entity_poly.pdbx_seq_one_letter_code
_entity_poly.pdbx_strand_id
1 'polypeptide(L)'
;MAKAEPMDPEFPGWMSEFEIEPDPKVQAARWKALQAVTVNTPTTQTECWVRLAFEMQRLKPEDRARADFAEAFRKADPAFDPRLERQLQILACIGLALRLKTKGDHANEAALAILSACVNGARNEIGALHLVERAKEHLEREIRRRGDAIAVANLFETGAGDLNLTPTLAKLTQPSDPAAVATTLKEVANAIQSHFTRLQAASLRAAEAVDAVLARQEQELGMHWWLTGGRSTHLKTPFAAMDDRTRPLVLANELSGMTQDRLGPASVDALLSRAGVSATRETNIPDAVMACDLELLDWLEGRNPSPMTTPVHFAISRQKEMGQGNEWVAPWSRVTEIEAECAMSEIDLAMQFYREKRLLGLADRQ
;
A
#
# COMPACT_ATOMS: atom_id res chain seq x y z
N MET A 1 -1.54 20.76 12.81
CA MET A 1 -1.43 19.69 13.83
C MET A 1 -2.71 18.86 13.75
N ALA A 2 -2.61 17.60 13.34
CA ALA A 2 -3.77 16.70 13.34
C ALA A 2 -4.27 16.52 14.79
N LYS A 3 -5.59 16.55 14.98
CA LYS A 3 -6.22 16.31 16.27
C LYS A 3 -5.87 14.87 16.70
N ALA A 4 -5.34 14.67 17.90
CA ALA A 4 -5.02 13.34 18.40
C ALA A 4 -6.29 12.47 18.37
N GLU A 5 -6.24 11.35 17.65
CA GLU A 5 -7.38 10.43 17.60
C GLU A 5 -7.62 9.82 18.99
N PRO A 6 -8.88 9.59 19.37
CA PRO A 6 -9.16 8.87 20.61
C PRO A 6 -8.55 7.46 20.57
N MET A 7 -8.23 6.93 21.75
CA MET A 7 -7.71 5.56 21.89
C MET A 7 -8.71 4.55 21.36
N ASP A 8 -8.23 3.58 20.57
CA ASP A 8 -9.08 2.53 20.03
C ASP A 8 -9.68 1.69 21.16
N PRO A 9 -11.00 1.40 21.15
CA PRO A 9 -11.63 0.57 22.17
C PRO A 9 -11.05 -0.84 22.26
N GLU A 10 -10.48 -1.39 21.17
CA GLU A 10 -9.87 -2.71 21.14
C GLU A 10 -8.44 -2.71 21.72
N PHE A 11 -7.80 -1.53 21.84
CA PHE A 11 -6.40 -1.40 22.24
C PHE A 11 -6.06 -2.02 23.62
N PRO A 12 -6.84 -1.78 24.70
CA PRO A 12 -6.60 -2.45 25.97
C PRO A 12 -6.69 -3.98 25.88
N GLY A 13 -7.55 -4.48 24.99
CA GLY A 13 -7.70 -5.92 24.72
C GLY A 13 -6.50 -6.51 23.99
N TRP A 14 -5.88 -5.77 23.07
CA TRP A 14 -4.64 -6.21 22.40
C TRP A 14 -3.44 -6.19 23.34
N MET A 15 -3.39 -5.24 24.27
CA MET A 15 -2.28 -5.09 25.23
C MET A 15 -2.31 -6.13 26.35
N SER A 16 -3.48 -6.70 26.66
CA SER A 16 -3.65 -7.71 27.70
C SER A 16 -2.94 -9.04 27.39
N GLU A 17 -2.51 -9.26 26.14
CA GLU A 17 -1.69 -10.42 25.76
C GLU A 17 -0.32 -10.44 26.47
N PHE A 18 0.18 -9.30 26.97
CA PHE A 18 1.49 -9.24 27.63
C PHE A 18 1.56 -8.33 28.87
N GLU A 19 0.52 -7.54 29.15
CA GLU A 19 0.38 -6.82 30.42
C GLU A 19 -0.40 -7.67 31.42
N ILE A 20 0.26 -8.12 32.49
CA ILE A 20 -0.38 -8.86 33.60
C ILE A 20 -1.35 -7.94 34.37
N GLU A 21 -1.00 -6.66 34.52
CA GLU A 21 -1.85 -5.63 35.12
C GLU A 21 -1.85 -4.38 34.22
N PRO A 22 -2.98 -4.03 33.57
CA PRO A 22 -3.06 -2.89 32.68
C PRO A 22 -3.04 -1.56 33.46
N ASP A 23 -1.96 -0.79 33.38
CA ASP A 23 -1.90 0.59 33.87
C ASP A 23 -2.43 1.57 32.80
N PRO A 24 -3.56 2.27 33.04
CA PRO A 24 -4.13 3.21 32.07
C PRO A 24 -3.16 4.32 31.64
N LYS A 25 -2.21 4.72 32.49
CA LYS A 25 -1.22 5.75 32.14
C LYS A 25 -0.19 5.21 31.16
N VAL A 26 0.27 3.97 31.37
CA VAL A 26 1.20 3.27 30.48
C VAL A 26 0.53 3.04 29.12
N GLN A 27 -0.72 2.59 29.12
CA GLN A 27 -1.49 2.40 27.89
C GLN A 27 -1.68 3.70 27.11
N ALA A 28 -2.05 4.80 27.78
CA ALA A 28 -2.17 6.10 27.13
C ALA A 28 -0.84 6.62 26.57
N ALA A 29 0.27 6.40 27.27
CA ALA A 29 1.61 6.76 26.80
C ALA A 29 2.00 5.96 25.54
N ARG A 30 1.78 4.65 25.55
CA ARG A 30 2.07 3.76 24.40
C ARG A 30 1.16 4.04 23.21
N TRP A 31 -0.11 4.35 23.45
CA TRP A 31 -1.03 4.80 22.41
C TRP A 31 -0.54 6.09 21.73
N LYS A 32 -0.09 7.07 22.52
CA LYS A 32 0.48 8.31 21.99
C LYS A 32 1.75 8.05 21.17
N ALA A 33 2.60 7.11 21.59
CA ALA A 33 3.76 6.68 20.81
C ALA A 33 3.33 6.04 19.49
N LEU A 34 2.36 5.13 19.50
CA LEU A 34 1.82 4.50 18.29
C LEU A 34 1.31 5.54 17.30
N GLN A 35 0.52 6.52 17.74
CA GLN A 35 0.03 7.59 16.87
C GLN A 35 1.16 8.43 16.28
N ALA A 36 2.18 8.75 17.08
CA ALA A 36 3.32 9.51 16.59
C ALA A 36 4.11 8.73 15.54
N VAL A 37 4.26 7.42 15.74
CA VAL A 37 4.97 6.52 14.84
C VAL A 37 4.16 6.24 13.58
N THR A 38 2.85 6.00 13.64
CA THR A 38 2.05 5.70 12.45
C THR A 38 1.88 6.88 11.50
N VAL A 39 1.84 8.11 12.02
CA VAL A 39 1.67 9.33 11.19
C VAL A 39 2.97 9.82 10.59
N ASN A 40 4.08 9.76 11.33
CA ASN A 40 5.33 10.42 10.93
C ASN A 40 6.39 9.47 10.37
N THR A 41 6.15 8.16 10.39
CA THR A 41 7.19 7.21 10.01
C THR A 41 7.19 6.96 8.51
N PRO A 42 8.35 7.08 7.86
CA PRO A 42 8.52 6.68 6.48
C PRO A 42 8.06 5.24 6.25
N THR A 43 7.59 5.02 5.05
CA THR A 43 7.36 3.75 4.37
C THR A 43 8.51 2.75 4.50
N THR A 44 9.75 3.22 4.56
CA THR A 44 10.92 2.37 4.78
C THR A 44 10.88 1.61 6.12
N GLN A 45 10.07 2.04 7.10
CA GLN A 45 9.85 1.26 8.32
C GLN A 45 8.67 0.28 8.26
N THR A 46 7.81 0.34 7.22
CA THR A 46 6.72 -0.64 7.04
C THR A 46 7.27 -2.05 7.05
N GLU A 47 8.39 -2.29 6.35
CA GLU A 47 9.02 -3.60 6.34
C GLU A 47 9.58 -4.00 7.71
N CYS A 48 10.16 -3.07 8.47
CA CYS A 48 10.60 -3.36 9.83
C CYS A 48 9.44 -3.85 10.70
N TRP A 49 8.26 -3.24 10.59
CA TRP A 49 7.10 -3.62 11.38
C TRP A 49 6.52 -4.95 10.90
N VAL A 50 6.52 -5.21 9.59
CA VAL A 50 6.11 -6.50 9.03
C VAL A 50 7.05 -7.62 9.50
N ARG A 51 8.37 -7.39 9.53
CA ARG A 51 9.33 -8.35 10.09
C ARG A 51 9.12 -8.60 11.59
N LEU A 52 8.68 -7.59 12.35
CA LEU A 52 8.31 -7.77 13.75
C LEU A 52 6.99 -8.52 13.90
N ALA A 53 6.02 -8.26 13.02
CA ALA A 53 4.66 -8.79 13.12
C ALA A 53 4.50 -10.25 12.65
N PHE A 54 5.48 -10.79 11.92
CA PHE A 54 5.50 -12.19 11.49
C PHE A 54 6.62 -12.90 12.24
N GLU A 55 6.33 -14.08 12.76
CA GLU A 55 7.10 -14.81 13.79
C GLU A 55 8.41 -15.45 13.25
N MET A 56 9.22 -14.67 12.52
CA MET A 56 10.38 -15.14 11.75
C MET A 56 11.63 -15.26 12.61
N GLN A 57 12.34 -16.39 12.50
CA GLN A 57 13.55 -16.64 13.28
C GLN A 57 14.79 -15.97 12.69
N ARG A 58 14.89 -15.93 11.36
CA ARG A 58 16.08 -15.52 10.59
C ARG A 58 15.96 -14.13 9.98
N LEU A 59 14.74 -13.68 9.69
CA LEU A 59 14.47 -12.36 9.12
C LEU A 59 14.15 -11.32 10.19
N LYS A 60 15.05 -11.17 11.17
CA LYS A 60 14.92 -10.09 12.15
C LYS A 60 15.01 -8.73 11.44
N PRO A 61 14.31 -7.70 11.94
CA PRO A 61 14.47 -6.34 11.42
C PRO A 61 15.90 -5.86 11.64
N GLU A 62 16.35 -4.93 10.80
CA GLU A 62 17.64 -4.27 10.97
C GLU A 62 17.74 -3.61 12.36
N ASP A 63 18.89 -3.77 13.03
CA ASP A 63 19.09 -3.30 14.40
C ASP A 63 18.76 -1.82 14.57
N ARG A 64 19.09 -1.00 13.56
CA ARG A 64 18.79 0.44 13.55
C ARG A 64 17.29 0.70 13.49
N ALA A 65 16.58 0.10 12.53
CA ALA A 65 15.14 0.30 12.38
C ALA A 65 14.37 -0.21 13.61
N ARG A 66 14.80 -1.34 14.18
CA ARG A 66 14.28 -1.86 15.45
C ARG A 66 14.54 -0.90 16.61
N ALA A 67 15.75 -0.35 16.71
CA ALA A 67 16.11 0.60 17.77
C ALA A 67 15.32 1.91 17.66
N ASP A 68 15.15 2.43 16.44
CA ASP A 68 14.37 3.63 16.17
C ASP A 68 12.90 3.44 16.56
N PHE A 69 12.31 2.29 16.21
CA PHE A 69 10.96 1.92 16.63
C PHE A 69 10.84 1.84 18.16
N ALA A 70 11.77 1.13 18.82
CA ALA A 70 11.78 0.97 20.28
C ALA A 70 12.00 2.30 21.03
N GLU A 71 12.83 3.19 20.49
CA GLU A 71 13.10 4.51 21.06
C GLU A 71 11.86 5.41 21.06
N ALA A 72 10.99 5.29 20.05
CA ALA A 72 9.74 6.03 20.01
C ALA A 72 8.83 5.69 21.20
N PHE A 73 8.80 4.42 21.62
CA PHE A 73 8.08 3.98 22.82
C PHE A 73 8.77 4.43 24.10
N ARG A 74 10.10 4.28 24.20
CA ARG A 74 10.88 4.70 25.38
C ARG A 74 10.71 6.19 25.71
N LYS A 75 10.60 7.05 24.68
CA LYS A 75 10.35 8.49 24.86
C LYS A 75 8.98 8.79 25.47
N ALA A 76 7.97 7.98 25.20
CA ALA A 76 6.63 8.16 25.74
C ALA A 76 6.43 7.42 27.07
N ASP A 77 7.03 6.25 27.21
CA ASP A 77 6.97 5.35 28.36
C ASP A 77 8.42 5.00 28.82
N PRO A 78 8.97 5.72 29.81
CA PRO A 78 10.31 5.43 30.33
C PRO A 78 10.46 4.05 30.97
N ALA A 79 9.36 3.37 31.32
CA ALA A 79 9.37 2.01 31.86
C ALA A 79 9.37 0.93 30.75
N PHE A 80 9.31 1.33 29.48
CA PHE A 80 9.33 0.44 28.33
C PHE A 80 10.67 -0.32 28.22
N ASP A 81 10.62 -1.65 28.29
CA ASP A 81 11.79 -2.52 28.10
C ASP A 81 11.86 -3.06 26.65
N PRO A 82 12.78 -2.56 25.80
CA PRO A 82 12.93 -3.03 24.42
C PRO A 82 13.47 -4.46 24.30
N ARG A 83 13.90 -5.09 25.42
CA ARG A 83 14.40 -6.48 25.44
C ARG A 83 13.26 -7.49 25.38
N LEU A 84 12.04 -7.07 25.73
CA LEU A 84 10.85 -7.90 25.63
C LEU A 84 10.41 -7.98 24.15
N GLU A 85 10.95 -8.96 23.41
CA GLU A 85 10.69 -9.08 21.97
C GLU A 85 9.19 -9.17 21.67
N ARG A 86 8.44 -9.95 22.45
CA ARG A 86 6.99 -10.10 22.28
C ARG A 86 6.22 -8.78 22.35
N GLN A 87 6.63 -7.89 23.24
CA GLN A 87 6.00 -6.57 23.38
C GLN A 87 6.22 -5.72 22.11
N LEU A 88 7.42 -5.73 21.55
CA LEU A 88 7.72 -5.01 20.30
C LEU A 88 6.93 -5.59 19.11
N GLN A 89 6.78 -6.92 19.06
CA GLN A 89 6.02 -7.61 18.01
C GLN A 89 4.54 -7.18 18.04
N ILE A 90 3.89 -7.24 19.21
CA ILE A 90 2.48 -6.85 19.34
C ILE A 90 2.29 -5.37 19.03
N LEU A 91 3.18 -4.49 19.50
CA LEU A 91 3.14 -3.06 19.17
C LEU A 91 3.33 -2.81 17.68
N ALA A 92 4.15 -3.61 16.98
CA ALA A 92 4.26 -3.54 15.53
C ALA A 92 2.97 -3.99 14.83
N CYS A 93 2.33 -5.07 15.30
CA CYS A 93 1.02 -5.50 14.81
C CYS A 93 -0.03 -4.39 14.98
N ILE A 94 -0.12 -3.78 16.17
CA ILE A 94 -1.04 -2.67 16.44
C ILE A 94 -0.72 -1.48 15.55
N GLY A 95 0.56 -1.14 15.39
CA GLY A 95 1.02 -0.06 14.51
C GLY A 95 0.62 -0.27 13.05
N LEU A 96 0.77 -1.49 12.53
CA LEU A 96 0.31 -1.87 11.19
C LEU A 96 -1.21 -1.78 11.07
N ALA A 97 -1.95 -2.31 12.04
CA ALA A 97 -3.42 -2.23 12.07
C ALA A 97 -3.92 -0.77 12.06
N LEU A 98 -3.25 0.12 12.80
CA LEU A 98 -3.53 1.55 12.79
C LEU A 98 -3.16 2.20 11.46
N ARG A 99 -2.03 1.82 10.86
CA ARG A 99 -1.61 2.31 9.55
C ARG A 99 -2.63 1.96 8.47
N LEU A 100 -3.25 0.77 8.53
CA LEU A 100 -4.35 0.39 7.64
C LEU A 100 -5.62 1.25 7.80
N LYS A 101 -5.82 1.90 8.96
CA LYS A 101 -6.95 2.84 9.15
C LYS A 101 -6.66 4.23 8.57
N THR A 102 -5.40 4.55 8.30
CA THR A 102 -5.02 5.82 7.67
C THR A 102 -5.39 5.85 6.19
N LYS A 103 -5.53 7.05 5.61
CA LYS A 103 -5.79 7.22 4.18
C LYS A 103 -4.49 7.41 3.41
N GLY A 104 -4.48 6.90 2.19
CA GLY A 104 -3.42 7.17 1.22
C GLY A 104 -2.39 6.06 1.14
N ASP A 105 -1.19 6.44 0.69
CA ASP A 105 -0.19 5.51 0.19
C ASP A 105 0.42 4.61 1.25
N HIS A 106 0.58 5.14 2.46
CA HIS A 106 1.10 4.41 3.61
C HIS A 106 0.24 3.21 4.00
N ALA A 107 -1.09 3.34 3.91
CA ALA A 107 -2.01 2.26 4.21
C ALA A 107 -1.98 1.18 3.12
N ASN A 108 -1.92 1.61 1.85
CA ASN A 108 -1.82 0.72 0.69
C ASN A 108 -0.54 -0.10 0.69
N GLU A 109 0.59 0.54 0.99
CA GLU A 109 1.88 -0.14 1.13
C GLU A 109 1.86 -1.14 2.27
N ALA A 110 1.36 -0.76 3.46
CA ALA A 110 1.23 -1.66 4.59
C ALA A 110 0.38 -2.88 4.24
N ALA A 111 -0.75 -2.68 3.56
CA ALA A 111 -1.61 -3.78 3.15
C ALA A 111 -0.91 -4.71 2.15
N LEU A 112 -0.25 -4.16 1.12
CA LEU A 112 0.52 -4.96 0.17
C LEU A 112 1.67 -5.72 0.84
N ALA A 113 2.39 -5.09 1.76
CA ALA A 113 3.50 -5.71 2.48
C ALA A 113 3.02 -6.85 3.41
N ILE A 114 1.91 -6.67 4.13
CA ILE A 114 1.31 -7.72 4.98
C ILE A 114 0.86 -8.91 4.14
N LEU A 115 0.11 -8.68 3.06
CA LEU A 115 -0.39 -9.76 2.22
C LEU A 115 0.73 -10.49 1.49
N SER A 116 1.76 -9.76 1.04
CA SER A 116 2.91 -10.36 0.38
C SER A 116 3.78 -11.13 1.38
N ALA A 117 3.89 -10.66 2.63
CA ALA A 117 4.59 -11.38 3.69
C ALA A 117 3.92 -12.70 4.09
N CYS A 118 2.59 -12.77 4.06
CA CYS A 118 1.82 -13.96 4.42
C CYS A 118 2.00 -15.12 3.44
N VAL A 119 2.27 -14.84 2.15
CA VAL A 119 2.48 -15.84 1.08
C VAL A 119 1.36 -16.89 1.09
N ASN A 120 0.13 -16.42 0.93
CA ASN A 120 -1.08 -17.26 0.94
C ASN A 120 -1.22 -18.17 2.18
N GLY A 121 -0.74 -17.74 3.34
CA GLY A 121 -0.84 -18.51 4.59
C GLY A 121 0.38 -19.38 4.89
N ALA A 122 1.41 -19.38 4.03
CA ALA A 122 2.67 -20.06 4.34
C ALA A 122 3.41 -19.43 5.52
N ARG A 123 3.10 -18.17 5.85
CA ARG A 123 3.59 -17.50 7.07
C ARG A 123 2.45 -17.03 7.95
N ASN A 124 2.67 -17.20 9.26
CA ASN A 124 1.73 -16.77 10.29
C ASN A 124 2.13 -15.41 10.86
N GLU A 125 1.13 -14.56 11.01
CA GLU A 125 1.23 -13.32 11.77
C GLU A 125 1.13 -13.57 13.28
N ILE A 126 1.57 -12.57 14.04
CA ILE A 126 1.61 -12.63 15.50
C ILE A 126 0.35 -12.00 16.11
N GLY A 127 -0.23 -12.74 17.07
CA GLY A 127 -1.30 -12.24 17.94
C GLY A 127 -2.68 -12.34 17.30
N ALA A 128 -3.71 -11.92 18.04
CA ALA A 128 -5.11 -12.04 17.62
C ALA A 128 -5.63 -10.85 16.79
N LEU A 129 -4.75 -10.10 16.11
CA LEU A 129 -5.15 -8.87 15.41
C LEU A 129 -5.75 -9.08 14.01
N HIS A 130 -5.58 -10.27 13.41
CA HIS A 130 -6.09 -10.60 12.07
C HIS A 130 -5.62 -9.57 11.01
N LEU A 131 -4.30 -9.29 10.97
CA LEU A 131 -3.70 -8.29 10.09
C LEU A 131 -3.91 -8.64 8.62
N VAL A 132 -3.81 -9.91 8.24
CA VAL A 132 -4.04 -10.39 6.88
C VAL A 132 -5.49 -10.10 6.46
N GLU A 133 -6.48 -10.43 7.28
CA GLU A 133 -7.89 -10.10 7.00
C GLU A 133 -8.10 -8.59 6.89
N ARG A 134 -7.58 -7.82 7.84
CA ARG A 134 -7.68 -6.34 7.83
C ARG A 134 -7.01 -5.74 6.60
N ALA A 135 -5.89 -6.29 6.14
CA ALA A 135 -5.20 -5.84 4.93
C ALA A 135 -6.01 -6.17 3.67
N LYS A 136 -6.65 -7.35 3.58
CA LYS A 136 -7.58 -7.70 2.51
C LYS A 136 -8.76 -6.71 2.47
N GLU A 137 -9.41 -6.49 3.61
CA GLU A 137 -10.54 -5.57 3.72
C GLU A 137 -10.17 -4.14 3.34
N HIS A 138 -8.98 -3.67 3.74
CA HIS A 138 -8.47 -2.36 3.36
C HIS A 138 -8.31 -2.22 1.86
N LEU A 139 -7.63 -3.17 1.21
CA LEU A 139 -7.43 -3.14 -0.24
C LEU A 139 -8.76 -3.17 -0.99
N GLU A 140 -9.67 -4.07 -0.60
CA GLU A 140 -10.98 -4.13 -1.23
C GLU A 140 -11.77 -2.83 -1.09
N ARG A 141 -11.74 -2.21 0.10
CA ARG A 141 -12.42 -0.94 0.36
C ARG A 141 -11.83 0.19 -0.47
N GLU A 142 -10.50 0.29 -0.54
CA GLU A 142 -9.85 1.33 -1.34
C GLU A 142 -10.06 1.13 -2.84
N ILE A 143 -10.06 -0.11 -3.33
CA ILE A 143 -10.37 -0.42 -4.72
C ILE A 143 -11.83 -0.06 -5.04
N ARG A 144 -12.79 -0.42 -4.18
CA ARG A 144 -14.21 -0.05 -4.34
C ARG A 144 -14.40 1.47 -4.36
N ARG A 145 -13.82 2.18 -3.38
CA ARG A 145 -13.87 3.66 -3.29
C ARG A 145 -13.32 4.33 -4.54
N ARG A 146 -12.34 3.71 -5.20
CA ARG A 146 -11.78 4.21 -6.47
C ARG A 146 -12.71 3.93 -7.64
N GLY A 147 -13.41 2.80 -7.66
CA GLY A 147 -14.38 2.45 -8.70
C GLY A 147 -15.60 3.38 -8.76
N ASP A 148 -15.93 4.04 -7.65
CA ASP A 148 -17.00 5.04 -7.63
C ASP A 148 -16.66 6.23 -8.55
N ALA A 149 -17.63 6.60 -9.40
CA ALA A 149 -17.46 7.67 -10.37
C ALA A 149 -17.07 8.98 -9.66
N ILE A 150 -15.94 9.56 -10.04
CA ILE A 150 -15.60 10.92 -9.63
C ILE A 150 -16.63 11.84 -10.29
N ALA A 151 -17.56 12.37 -9.50
CA ALA A 151 -18.49 13.39 -9.96
C ALA A 151 -17.71 14.71 -10.15
N VAL A 152 -17.01 14.84 -11.28
CA VAL A 152 -16.21 16.02 -11.65
C VAL A 152 -17.05 17.30 -11.56
N ALA A 153 -18.35 17.22 -11.87
CA ALA A 153 -19.30 18.31 -11.72
C ALA A 153 -19.33 18.90 -10.29
N ASN A 154 -19.25 18.05 -9.26
CA ASN A 154 -19.31 18.47 -7.86
C ASN A 154 -18.03 19.21 -7.42
N LEU A 155 -16.91 19.03 -8.13
CA LEU A 155 -15.64 19.69 -7.80
C LEU A 155 -15.67 21.19 -8.13
N PHE A 156 -16.41 21.59 -9.18
CA PHE A 156 -16.61 22.99 -9.54
C PHE A 156 -17.60 23.67 -8.59
N GLU A 157 -18.73 23.02 -8.30
CA GLU A 157 -19.80 23.58 -7.44
C GLU A 157 -19.34 23.82 -6.01
N THR A 158 -18.55 22.90 -5.43
CA THR A 158 -18.09 23.02 -4.04
C THR A 158 -16.83 23.87 -3.87
N GLY A 159 -16.04 24.06 -4.94
CA GLY A 159 -14.70 24.63 -4.85
C GLY A 159 -14.63 26.15 -4.93
N ALA A 160 -15.49 26.79 -5.74
CA ALA A 160 -15.42 28.23 -5.97
C ALA A 160 -16.28 29.04 -4.97
N GLY A 161 -17.48 28.54 -4.67
CA GLY A 161 -18.52 29.26 -3.91
C GLY A 161 -18.99 30.55 -4.61
N ASP A 162 -20.15 31.07 -4.26
CA ASP A 162 -20.64 32.30 -4.89
C ASP A 162 -19.84 33.54 -4.42
N LEU A 163 -19.48 34.40 -5.38
CA LEU A 163 -18.93 35.72 -5.09
C LEU A 163 -20.08 36.66 -4.69
N ASN A 164 -20.34 36.79 -3.39
CA ASN A 164 -21.32 37.74 -2.89
C ASN A 164 -20.66 39.03 -2.38
N LEU A 165 -20.70 40.09 -3.19
CA LEU A 165 -20.18 41.41 -2.82
C LEU A 165 -21.22 42.30 -2.12
N THR A 166 -22.49 41.90 -2.12
CA THR A 166 -23.62 42.68 -1.55
C THR A 166 -23.38 43.17 -0.12
N PRO A 167 -22.93 42.35 0.86
CA PRO A 167 -22.69 42.82 2.22
C PRO A 167 -21.50 43.80 2.31
N THR A 168 -20.51 43.67 1.42
CA THR A 168 -19.37 44.58 1.35
C THR A 168 -19.76 45.93 0.73
N LEU A 169 -20.58 45.89 -0.33
CA LEU A 169 -21.08 47.09 -1.02
C LEU A 169 -22.14 47.84 -0.21
N ALA A 170 -22.91 47.16 0.63
CA ALA A 170 -23.90 47.79 1.52
C ALA A 170 -23.28 48.81 2.50
N LYS A 171 -21.97 48.70 2.78
CA LYS A 171 -21.20 49.64 3.62
C LYS A 171 -21.03 51.03 2.99
N LEU A 172 -21.30 51.20 1.70
CA LEU A 172 -21.16 52.46 0.97
C LEU A 172 -22.36 53.43 1.12
N THR A 173 -23.34 53.10 1.97
CA THR A 173 -24.62 53.83 2.05
C THR A 173 -24.55 55.21 2.72
N GLN A 174 -23.40 55.65 3.24
CA GLN A 174 -23.18 57.05 3.64
C GLN A 174 -21.87 57.60 3.03
N PRO A 175 -21.94 58.39 1.94
CA PRO A 175 -20.78 58.71 1.10
C PRO A 175 -20.00 59.96 1.53
N SER A 176 -19.77 60.18 2.83
CA SER A 176 -19.07 61.38 3.32
C SER A 176 -17.59 61.19 3.66
N ASP A 177 -17.08 59.95 3.76
CA ASP A 177 -15.68 59.68 4.10
C ASP A 177 -14.91 58.98 2.96
N PRO A 178 -13.96 59.67 2.29
CA PRO A 178 -13.07 59.08 1.29
C PRO A 178 -12.26 57.88 1.80
N ALA A 179 -11.91 57.84 3.10
CA ALA A 179 -11.17 56.72 3.69
C ALA A 179 -12.04 55.45 3.80
N ALA A 180 -13.34 55.61 4.08
CA ALA A 180 -14.29 54.50 4.07
C ALA A 180 -14.45 53.89 2.67
N VAL A 181 -14.54 54.73 1.63
CA VAL A 181 -14.61 54.28 0.22
C VAL A 181 -13.36 53.49 -0.17
N ALA A 182 -12.16 54.00 0.15
CA ALA A 182 -10.90 53.32 -0.14
C ALA A 182 -10.80 51.95 0.58
N THR A 183 -11.29 51.88 1.81
CA THR A 183 -11.32 50.63 2.59
C THR A 183 -12.27 49.61 1.97
N THR A 184 -13.49 50.02 1.60
CA THR A 184 -14.45 49.12 0.93
C THR A 184 -13.93 48.63 -0.42
N LEU A 185 -13.28 49.49 -1.22
CA LEU A 185 -12.65 49.08 -2.48
C LEU A 185 -11.55 48.02 -2.24
N LYS A 186 -10.75 48.18 -1.19
CA LYS A 186 -9.73 47.18 -0.80
C LYS A 186 -10.37 45.86 -0.37
N GLU A 187 -11.46 45.90 0.39
CA GLU A 187 -12.22 44.69 0.77
C GLU A 187 -12.80 43.98 -0.45
N VAL A 188 -13.37 44.72 -1.42
CA VAL A 188 -13.87 44.17 -2.68
C VAL A 188 -12.73 43.54 -3.49
N ALA A 189 -11.59 44.24 -3.64
CA ALA A 189 -10.43 43.72 -4.34
C ALA A 189 -9.91 42.42 -3.70
N ASN A 190 -9.83 42.37 -2.36
CA ASN A 190 -9.43 41.16 -1.63
C ASN A 190 -10.44 40.02 -1.79
N ALA A 191 -11.74 40.30 -1.77
CA ALA A 191 -12.79 39.30 -1.98
C ALA A 191 -12.73 38.71 -3.40
N ILE A 192 -12.51 39.55 -4.41
CA ILE A 192 -12.30 39.13 -5.81
C ILE A 192 -11.05 38.27 -5.92
N GLN A 193 -9.92 38.73 -5.37
CA GLN A 193 -8.65 37.98 -5.41
C GLN A 193 -8.79 36.61 -4.74
N SER A 194 -9.41 36.55 -3.55
CA SER A 194 -9.67 35.30 -2.84
C SER A 194 -10.59 34.35 -3.61
N HIS A 195 -11.62 34.89 -4.27
CA HIS A 195 -12.50 34.09 -5.12
C HIS A 195 -11.76 33.55 -6.35
N PHE A 196 -10.94 34.34 -7.04
CA PHE A 196 -10.12 33.86 -8.15
C PHE A 196 -9.12 32.79 -7.71
N THR A 197 -8.47 32.94 -6.56
CA THR A 197 -7.58 31.89 -6.01
C THR A 197 -8.34 30.59 -5.75
N ARG A 198 -9.56 30.66 -5.19
CA ARG A 198 -10.41 29.48 -4.97
C ARG A 198 -10.84 28.84 -6.29
N LEU A 199 -11.25 29.65 -7.27
CA LEU A 199 -11.64 29.19 -8.60
C LEU A 199 -10.47 28.52 -9.33
N GLN A 200 -9.27 29.10 -9.26
CA GLN A 200 -8.05 28.50 -9.82
C GLN A 200 -7.75 27.15 -9.16
N ALA A 201 -7.81 27.08 -7.83
CA ALA A 201 -7.60 25.84 -7.10
C ALA A 201 -8.68 24.77 -7.38
N ALA A 202 -9.93 25.18 -7.61
CA ALA A 202 -11.01 24.28 -8.01
C ALA A 202 -10.80 23.76 -9.44
N SER A 203 -10.39 24.63 -10.36
CA SER A 203 -10.11 24.27 -11.75
C SER A 203 -8.93 23.31 -11.88
N LEU A 204 -7.85 23.54 -11.11
CA LEU A 204 -6.71 22.63 -11.05
C LEU A 204 -7.13 21.25 -10.51
N ARG A 205 -7.88 21.20 -9.40
CA ARG A 205 -8.39 19.95 -8.84
C ARG A 205 -9.30 19.20 -9.83
N ALA A 206 -10.11 19.92 -10.59
CA ALA A 206 -10.95 19.31 -11.62
C ALA A 206 -10.12 18.74 -12.78
N ALA A 207 -9.08 19.47 -13.22
CA ALA A 207 -8.17 18.98 -14.26
C ALA A 207 -7.40 17.73 -13.80
N GLU A 208 -6.86 17.72 -12.58
CA GLU A 208 -6.21 16.56 -11.95
C GLU A 208 -7.16 15.37 -11.84
N ALA A 209 -8.42 15.62 -11.48
CA ALA A 209 -9.44 14.58 -11.40
C ALA A 209 -9.76 13.97 -12.77
N VAL A 210 -9.85 14.79 -13.83
CA VAL A 210 -10.07 14.32 -15.21
C VAL A 210 -8.87 13.51 -15.69
N ASP A 211 -7.65 13.99 -15.47
CA ASP A 211 -6.42 13.28 -15.81
C ASP A 211 -6.36 11.90 -15.13
N ALA A 212 -6.69 11.83 -13.85
CA ALA A 212 -6.75 10.57 -13.11
C ALA A 212 -7.81 9.59 -13.65
N VAL A 213 -8.96 10.09 -14.15
CA VAL A 213 -9.98 9.26 -14.80
C VAL A 213 -9.49 8.74 -16.16
N LEU A 214 -8.87 9.61 -16.97
CA LEU A 214 -8.33 9.21 -18.27
C LEU A 214 -7.23 8.16 -18.13
N ALA A 215 -6.26 8.38 -17.22
CA ALA A 215 -5.21 7.42 -16.91
C ALA A 215 -5.78 6.05 -16.52
N ARG A 216 -6.86 6.03 -15.72
CA ARG A 216 -7.56 4.79 -15.37
C ARG A 216 -8.24 4.14 -16.57
N GLN A 217 -8.94 4.91 -17.41
CA GLN A 217 -9.58 4.38 -18.60
C GLN A 217 -8.57 3.80 -19.60
N GLU A 218 -7.42 4.44 -19.77
CA GLU A 218 -6.33 3.93 -20.60
C GLU A 218 -5.78 2.61 -20.05
N GLN A 219 -5.57 2.53 -18.73
CA GLN A 219 -5.19 1.29 -18.05
C GLN A 219 -6.23 0.17 -18.30
N GLU A 220 -7.51 0.43 -18.04
CA GLU A 220 -8.59 -0.55 -18.21
C GLU A 220 -8.73 -0.99 -19.67
N LEU A 221 -8.61 -0.05 -20.61
CA LEU A 221 -8.62 -0.32 -22.04
C LEU A 221 -7.41 -1.17 -22.45
N GLY A 222 -6.22 -0.89 -21.93
CA GLY A 222 -5.01 -1.69 -22.15
C GLY A 222 -5.19 -3.14 -21.68
N MET A 223 -5.70 -3.32 -20.46
CA MET A 223 -6.01 -4.65 -19.92
C MET A 223 -7.08 -5.38 -20.73
N HIS A 224 -8.10 -4.65 -21.20
CA HIS A 224 -9.13 -5.21 -22.07
C HIS A 224 -8.57 -5.66 -23.43
N TRP A 225 -7.71 -4.85 -24.07
CA TRP A 225 -7.06 -5.22 -25.33
C TRP A 225 -6.12 -6.41 -25.16
N TRP A 226 -5.36 -6.44 -24.07
CA TRP A 226 -4.51 -7.57 -23.72
C TRP A 226 -5.31 -8.86 -23.58
N LEU A 227 -6.41 -8.82 -22.84
CA LEU A 227 -7.25 -9.99 -22.61
C LEU A 227 -7.97 -10.45 -23.90
N THR A 228 -8.58 -9.52 -24.63
CA THR A 228 -9.29 -9.81 -25.89
C THR A 228 -8.33 -10.29 -26.99
N GLY A 229 -7.11 -9.75 -27.01
CA GLY A 229 -6.06 -10.19 -27.91
C GLY A 229 -5.60 -11.62 -27.64
N GLY A 230 -5.71 -12.10 -26.39
CA GLY A 230 -5.42 -13.49 -26.02
C GLY A 230 -3.96 -13.89 -26.21
N ARG A 231 -3.02 -12.94 -26.10
CA ARG A 231 -1.59 -13.13 -26.41
C ARG A 231 -0.70 -12.42 -25.39
N SER A 232 0.36 -13.11 -24.97
CA SER A 232 1.44 -12.53 -24.18
C SER A 232 2.27 -11.58 -25.04
N THR A 233 2.51 -10.38 -24.52
CA THR A 233 3.37 -9.37 -25.16
C THR A 233 4.85 -9.71 -25.00
N HIS A 234 5.24 -10.29 -23.85
CA HIS A 234 6.62 -10.68 -23.56
C HIS A 234 7.03 -11.91 -24.37
N LEU A 235 6.23 -12.98 -24.34
CA LEU A 235 6.55 -14.22 -25.05
C LEU A 235 6.13 -14.20 -26.53
N LYS A 236 5.30 -13.22 -26.93
CA LYS A 236 4.73 -13.11 -28.28
C LYS A 236 3.91 -14.34 -28.69
N THR A 237 3.41 -15.12 -27.74
CA THR A 237 2.62 -16.34 -27.94
C THR A 237 1.17 -16.16 -27.49
N PRO A 238 0.20 -16.89 -28.10
CA PRO A 238 -1.15 -17.00 -27.54
C PRO A 238 -1.14 -17.54 -26.10
N PHE A 239 -2.05 -17.06 -25.25
CA PHE A 239 -2.16 -17.54 -23.85
C PHE A 239 -2.32 -19.06 -23.77
N ALA A 240 -3.14 -19.63 -24.67
CA ALA A 240 -3.39 -21.06 -24.77
C ALA A 240 -2.17 -21.89 -25.20
N ALA A 241 -1.13 -21.26 -25.74
CA ALA A 241 0.10 -21.92 -26.18
C ALA A 241 1.28 -21.72 -25.21
N MET A 242 1.09 -20.99 -24.10
CA MET A 242 2.13 -20.77 -23.09
C MET A 242 2.35 -22.03 -22.25
N ASP A 243 3.58 -22.27 -21.79
CA ASP A 243 3.85 -23.28 -20.75
C ASP A 243 3.07 -22.90 -19.49
N ASP A 244 2.28 -23.86 -19.02
CA ASP A 244 1.48 -23.79 -17.81
C ASP A 244 2.30 -23.29 -16.61
N ARG A 245 3.57 -23.73 -16.48
CA ARG A 245 4.43 -23.38 -15.33
C ARG A 245 4.91 -21.93 -15.33
N THR A 246 5.08 -21.33 -16.50
CA THR A 246 5.55 -19.93 -16.63
C THR A 246 4.41 -18.93 -16.64
N ARG A 247 3.21 -19.39 -17.05
CA ARG A 247 2.02 -18.55 -17.27
C ARG A 247 1.67 -17.67 -16.06
N PRO A 248 1.67 -18.15 -14.80
CA PRO A 248 1.30 -17.34 -13.64
C PRO A 248 2.18 -16.10 -13.48
N LEU A 249 3.51 -16.28 -13.59
CA LEU A 249 4.48 -15.20 -13.39
C LEU A 249 4.48 -14.23 -14.57
N VAL A 250 4.50 -14.74 -15.82
CA VAL A 250 4.53 -13.90 -17.02
C VAL A 250 3.28 -13.04 -17.15
N LEU A 251 2.09 -13.63 -16.97
CA LEU A 251 0.84 -12.88 -17.10
C LEU A 251 0.64 -11.90 -15.94
N ALA A 252 1.04 -12.24 -14.72
CA ALA A 252 1.06 -11.29 -13.62
C ALA A 252 2.05 -10.14 -13.86
N ASN A 253 3.21 -10.42 -14.47
CA ASN A 253 4.19 -9.42 -14.86
C ASN A 253 3.68 -8.45 -15.92
N GLU A 254 3.02 -8.95 -16.96
CA GLU A 254 2.38 -8.12 -17.98
C GLU A 254 1.25 -7.28 -17.39
N LEU A 255 0.37 -7.91 -16.61
CA LEU A 255 -0.78 -7.24 -16.01
C LEU A 255 -0.35 -6.13 -15.05
N SER A 256 0.65 -6.39 -14.20
CA SER A 256 1.23 -5.38 -13.30
C SER A 256 1.94 -4.24 -14.04
N GLY A 257 2.51 -4.51 -15.22
CA GLY A 257 3.12 -3.50 -16.09
C GLY A 257 2.09 -2.57 -16.75
N MET A 258 0.88 -3.08 -17.04
CA MET A 258 -0.23 -2.25 -17.52
C MET A 258 -0.89 -1.45 -16.39
N THR A 259 -0.75 -1.88 -15.14
CA THR A 259 -1.32 -1.18 -13.99
C THR A 259 -0.56 0.12 -13.69
N GLN A 260 -1.23 1.26 -13.86
CA GLN A 260 -0.71 2.57 -13.46
C GLN A 260 -1.00 2.86 -11.98
N ASP A 261 -2.18 2.48 -11.50
CA ASP A 261 -2.62 2.73 -10.13
C ASP A 261 -1.96 1.79 -9.10
N ARG A 262 -1.60 2.30 -7.92
CA ARG A 262 -0.83 1.61 -6.87
C ARG A 262 -1.36 0.22 -6.52
N LEU A 263 -2.68 0.06 -6.42
CA LEU A 263 -3.30 -1.22 -6.03
C LEU A 263 -3.70 -2.11 -7.22
N GLY A 264 -4.01 -1.49 -8.37
CA GLY A 264 -4.66 -2.17 -9.48
C GLY A 264 -6.17 -2.32 -9.34
N PRO A 265 -6.80 -2.94 -10.36
CA PRO A 265 -8.24 -3.16 -10.37
C PRO A 265 -8.66 -4.26 -9.40
N ALA A 266 -9.95 -4.30 -9.02
CA ALA A 266 -10.50 -5.39 -8.20
C ALA A 266 -10.41 -6.74 -8.90
N SER A 267 -10.45 -6.73 -10.23
CA SER A 267 -10.61 -7.91 -11.08
C SER A 267 -9.30 -8.54 -11.52
N VAL A 268 -8.17 -8.29 -10.84
CA VAL A 268 -6.87 -8.86 -11.26
C VAL A 268 -6.94 -10.39 -11.32
N ASP A 269 -7.54 -11.01 -10.31
CA ASP A 269 -7.78 -12.45 -10.25
C ASP A 269 -8.64 -12.95 -11.42
N ALA A 270 -9.75 -12.26 -11.73
CA ALA A 270 -10.64 -12.59 -12.83
C ALA A 270 -9.97 -12.40 -14.20
N LEU A 271 -9.14 -11.37 -14.35
CA LEU A 271 -8.37 -11.12 -15.57
C LEU A 271 -7.33 -12.22 -15.81
N LEU A 272 -6.58 -12.60 -14.77
CA LEU A 272 -5.62 -13.70 -14.82
C LEU A 272 -6.30 -15.05 -15.10
N SER A 273 -7.43 -15.32 -14.43
CA SER A 273 -8.22 -16.53 -14.65
C SER A 273 -8.73 -16.62 -16.10
N ARG A 274 -9.26 -15.51 -16.65
CA ARG A 274 -9.67 -15.45 -18.06
C ARG A 274 -8.50 -15.57 -19.03
N ALA A 275 -7.30 -15.16 -18.62
CA ALA A 275 -6.09 -15.35 -19.39
C ALA A 275 -5.49 -16.77 -19.28
N GLY A 276 -6.14 -17.69 -18.55
CA GLY A 276 -5.79 -19.11 -18.49
C GLY A 276 -4.89 -19.49 -17.31
N VAL A 277 -4.77 -18.64 -16.29
CA VAL A 277 -4.14 -18.99 -15.01
C VAL A 277 -5.12 -19.81 -14.18
N SER A 278 -4.73 -21.00 -13.74
CA SER A 278 -5.65 -21.93 -13.08
C SER A 278 -5.91 -21.57 -11.62
N ALA A 279 -7.17 -21.66 -11.18
CA ALA A 279 -7.51 -21.56 -9.76
C ALA A 279 -7.35 -22.88 -9.00
N THR A 280 -7.21 -24.00 -9.73
CA THR A 280 -7.20 -25.36 -9.14
C THR A 280 -5.90 -26.11 -9.36
N ARG A 281 -5.08 -25.68 -10.32
CA ARG A 281 -3.76 -26.29 -10.53
C ARG A 281 -2.81 -25.74 -9.48
N GLU A 282 -2.14 -26.65 -8.81
CA GLU A 282 -1.13 -26.32 -7.80
C GLU A 282 0.26 -26.19 -8.44
N THR A 283 1.04 -25.30 -7.85
CA THR A 283 2.45 -25.06 -8.17
C THR A 283 3.15 -24.59 -6.91
N ASN A 284 4.47 -24.46 -6.95
CA ASN A 284 5.27 -23.85 -5.89
C ASN A 284 6.17 -22.77 -6.50
N ILE A 285 6.68 -21.88 -5.65
CA ILE A 285 7.51 -20.74 -6.08
C ILE A 285 8.76 -21.23 -6.84
N PRO A 286 9.55 -22.21 -6.34
CA PRO A 286 10.69 -22.76 -7.06
C PRO A 286 10.38 -23.23 -8.49
N ASP A 287 9.35 -24.05 -8.67
CA ASP A 287 9.03 -24.65 -9.96
C ASP A 287 8.62 -23.59 -10.98
N ALA A 288 7.83 -22.60 -10.58
CA ALA A 288 7.41 -21.52 -11.45
C ALA A 288 8.58 -20.61 -11.86
N VAL A 289 9.49 -20.29 -10.92
CA VAL A 289 10.65 -19.44 -11.19
C VAL A 289 11.69 -20.17 -12.06
N MET A 290 11.91 -21.48 -11.82
CA MET A 290 12.80 -22.33 -12.63
C MET A 290 12.27 -22.58 -14.04
N ALA A 291 10.95 -22.51 -14.24
CA ALA A 291 10.35 -22.65 -15.56
C ALA A 291 10.60 -21.41 -16.44
N CYS A 292 10.89 -20.25 -15.85
CA CYS A 292 11.23 -19.04 -16.60
C CYS A 292 12.71 -19.01 -16.99
N ASP A 293 12.98 -18.63 -18.24
CA ASP A 293 14.34 -18.36 -18.71
C ASP A 293 14.91 -17.10 -18.02
N LEU A 294 16.23 -17.07 -17.78
CA LEU A 294 16.89 -15.94 -17.13
C LEU A 294 16.68 -14.60 -17.85
N GLU A 295 16.55 -14.62 -19.18
CA GLU A 295 16.26 -13.42 -19.98
C GLU A 295 14.85 -12.87 -19.69
N LEU A 296 13.89 -13.75 -19.42
CA LEU A 296 12.55 -13.33 -19.01
C LEU A 296 12.58 -12.73 -17.62
N LEU A 297 13.48 -13.17 -16.75
CA LEU A 297 13.57 -12.71 -15.37
C LEU A 297 14.27 -11.34 -15.20
N ASP A 298 14.51 -10.60 -16.29
CA ASP A 298 15.07 -9.24 -16.19
C ASP A 298 14.10 -8.18 -15.63
N TRP A 299 12.93 -8.61 -15.16
CA TRP A 299 11.89 -7.79 -14.53
C TRP A 299 12.32 -7.03 -13.27
N LEU A 300 13.46 -7.40 -12.67
CA LEU A 300 13.94 -6.77 -11.44
C LEU A 300 14.62 -5.41 -11.67
N GLU A 301 15.06 -5.06 -12.88
CA GLU A 301 15.62 -3.73 -13.22
C GLU A 301 16.67 -3.17 -12.22
N GLY A 302 17.44 -4.02 -11.53
CA GLY A 302 18.41 -3.60 -10.51
C GLY A 302 17.84 -3.35 -9.11
N ARG A 303 16.58 -3.70 -8.86
CA ARG A 303 15.94 -3.65 -7.55
C ARG A 303 16.48 -4.73 -6.62
N ASN A 304 16.42 -4.44 -5.31
CA ASN A 304 16.81 -5.37 -4.26
C ASN A 304 15.56 -5.94 -3.55
N PRO A 305 15.01 -7.07 -4.03
CA PRO A 305 13.81 -7.64 -3.44
C PRO A 305 14.07 -8.14 -2.01
N SER A 306 13.13 -7.84 -1.12
CA SER A 306 13.15 -8.33 0.24
C SER A 306 12.73 -9.80 0.32
N PRO A 307 13.45 -10.65 1.09
CA PRO A 307 12.99 -12.01 1.39
C PRO A 307 11.70 -12.04 2.23
N MET A 308 11.38 -10.94 2.92
CA MET A 308 10.20 -10.84 3.77
C MET A 308 8.97 -10.44 2.97
N THR A 309 9.02 -9.25 2.34
CA THR A 309 7.85 -8.64 1.72
C THR A 309 7.73 -8.96 0.24
N THR A 310 8.79 -9.46 -0.41
CA THR A 310 8.78 -9.85 -1.82
C THR A 310 9.45 -11.21 -2.07
N PRO A 311 8.99 -12.29 -1.43
CA PRO A 311 9.65 -13.60 -1.49
C PRO A 311 9.72 -14.23 -2.89
N VAL A 312 8.75 -13.96 -3.78
CA VAL A 312 8.80 -14.45 -5.17
C VAL A 312 9.85 -13.68 -5.97
N HIS A 313 9.91 -12.35 -5.86
CA HIS A 313 10.95 -11.55 -6.51
C HIS A 313 12.34 -11.86 -5.92
N PHE A 314 12.41 -12.18 -4.63
CA PHE A 314 13.65 -12.65 -4.01
C PHE A 314 14.10 -14.00 -4.55
N ALA A 315 13.17 -14.94 -4.81
CA ALA A 315 13.48 -16.19 -5.52
C ALA A 315 14.08 -15.91 -6.90
N ILE A 316 13.47 -15.00 -7.67
CA ILE A 316 13.97 -14.57 -8.98
C ILE A 316 15.39 -14.00 -8.89
N SER A 317 15.67 -13.13 -7.92
CA SER A 317 17.02 -12.60 -7.69
C SER A 317 18.03 -13.72 -7.44
N ARG A 318 17.66 -14.72 -6.62
CA ARG A 318 18.54 -15.85 -6.30
C ARG A 318 18.81 -16.76 -7.49
N GLN A 319 17.80 -17.01 -8.34
CA GLN A 319 18.02 -17.74 -9.59
C GLN A 319 18.95 -16.97 -10.54
N LYS A 320 18.81 -15.64 -10.64
CA LYS A 320 19.74 -14.82 -11.45
C LYS A 320 21.17 -14.85 -10.92
N GLU A 321 21.35 -14.79 -9.60
CA GLU A 321 22.66 -14.82 -8.95
C GLU A 321 23.38 -16.17 -9.11
N MET A 322 22.64 -17.29 -9.02
CA MET A 322 23.21 -18.64 -9.03
C MET A 322 23.13 -19.34 -10.40
N GLY A 323 22.39 -18.77 -11.35
CA GLY A 323 22.13 -19.36 -12.67
C GLY A 323 20.91 -20.28 -12.72
N GLN A 324 20.64 -20.84 -13.90
CA GLN A 324 19.52 -21.78 -14.10
C GLN A 324 19.76 -23.06 -13.30
N GLY A 325 18.77 -23.50 -12.51
CA GLY A 325 18.86 -24.72 -11.73
C GLY A 325 18.19 -24.58 -10.37
N ASN A 326 18.45 -25.54 -9.47
CA ASN A 326 17.81 -25.64 -8.16
C ASN A 326 18.74 -25.28 -6.97
N GLU A 327 19.99 -24.91 -7.23
CA GLU A 327 20.99 -24.64 -6.18
C GLU A 327 20.57 -23.47 -5.25
N TRP A 328 19.77 -22.54 -5.78
CA TRP A 328 19.24 -21.39 -5.05
C TRP A 328 18.06 -21.71 -4.13
N VAL A 329 17.37 -22.83 -4.35
CA VAL A 329 16.09 -23.15 -3.69
C VAL A 329 16.28 -23.37 -2.19
N ALA A 330 17.28 -24.16 -1.78
CA ALA A 330 17.55 -24.42 -0.37
C ALA A 330 18.01 -23.15 0.38
N PRO A 331 18.97 -22.34 -0.13
CA PRO A 331 19.28 -21.03 0.44
C PRO A 331 18.08 -20.08 0.53
N TRP A 332 17.24 -20.02 -0.51
CA TRP A 332 16.03 -19.20 -0.54
C TRP A 332 15.06 -19.63 0.55
N SER A 333 14.64 -20.90 0.57
CA SER A 333 13.71 -21.47 1.54
C SER A 333 14.20 -21.26 2.97
N ARG A 334 15.50 -21.44 3.20
CA ARG A 334 16.15 -21.20 4.50
C ARG A 334 16.01 -19.74 4.95
N VAL A 335 16.17 -18.78 4.05
CA VAL A 335 16.11 -17.34 4.38
C VAL A 335 14.67 -16.86 4.48
N THR A 336 13.79 -17.29 3.59
CA THR A 336 12.38 -16.87 3.57
C THR A 336 11.52 -17.61 4.57
N GLU A 337 12.00 -18.71 5.16
CA GLU A 337 11.24 -19.62 6.02
C GLU A 337 9.95 -20.13 5.35
N ILE A 338 9.97 -20.21 4.01
CA ILE A 338 8.91 -20.82 3.20
C ILE A 338 9.43 -22.17 2.77
N GLU A 339 8.65 -23.23 2.98
CA GLU A 339 8.99 -24.57 2.50
C GLU A 339 9.06 -24.58 0.97
N ALA A 340 10.12 -25.18 0.39
CA ALA A 340 10.30 -25.21 -1.06
C ALA A 340 9.13 -25.90 -1.80
N GLU A 341 8.52 -26.89 -1.15
CA GLU A 341 7.39 -27.67 -1.67
C GLU A 341 6.03 -27.06 -1.29
N CYS A 342 6.00 -25.85 -0.69
CA CYS A 342 4.76 -25.18 -0.32
C CYS A 342 3.90 -24.95 -1.57
N ALA A 343 2.87 -25.78 -1.70
CA ALA A 343 1.94 -25.74 -2.81
C ALA A 343 0.94 -24.60 -2.65
N MET A 344 0.65 -23.90 -3.74
CA MET A 344 -0.42 -22.92 -3.85
C MET A 344 -1.03 -22.99 -5.24
N SER A 345 -2.25 -22.47 -5.39
CA SER A 345 -2.85 -22.38 -6.72
C SER A 345 -2.04 -21.45 -7.63
N GLU A 346 -2.04 -21.70 -8.94
CA GLU A 346 -1.41 -20.81 -9.92
C GLU A 346 -1.95 -19.37 -9.81
N ILE A 347 -3.24 -19.21 -9.53
CA ILE A 347 -3.84 -17.88 -9.36
C ILE A 347 -3.32 -17.17 -8.10
N ASP A 348 -3.11 -17.90 -6.99
CA ASP A 348 -2.55 -17.33 -5.77
C ASP A 348 -1.09 -16.91 -5.99
N LEU A 349 -0.31 -17.73 -6.71
CA LEU A 349 1.06 -17.37 -7.08
C LEU A 349 1.10 -16.12 -7.98
N ALA A 350 0.23 -16.04 -8.97
CA ALA A 350 0.13 -14.88 -9.85
C ALA A 350 -0.28 -13.61 -9.07
N MET A 351 -1.23 -13.73 -8.14
CA MET A 351 -1.64 -12.64 -7.25
C MET A 351 -0.52 -12.22 -6.29
N GLN A 352 0.22 -13.18 -5.75
CA GLN A 352 1.41 -12.93 -4.92
C GLN A 352 2.45 -12.13 -5.71
N PHE A 353 2.84 -12.62 -6.89
CA PHE A 353 3.77 -11.91 -7.77
C PHE A 353 3.27 -10.49 -8.09
N TYR A 354 2.00 -10.36 -8.46
CA TYR A 354 1.39 -9.07 -8.79
C TYR A 354 1.51 -8.07 -7.62
N ARG A 355 1.15 -8.48 -6.40
CA ARG A 355 1.23 -7.64 -5.19
C ARG A 355 2.65 -7.23 -4.87
N GLU A 356 3.59 -8.16 -4.94
CA GLU A 356 5.01 -7.89 -4.72
C GLU A 356 5.55 -6.86 -5.74
N LYS A 357 5.18 -6.99 -7.01
CA LYS A 357 5.60 -6.03 -8.04
C LYS A 357 4.99 -4.65 -7.81
N ARG A 358 3.73 -4.58 -7.36
CA ARG A 358 3.13 -3.30 -6.92
C ARG A 358 3.87 -2.70 -5.73
N LEU A 359 4.27 -3.52 -4.77
CA LEU A 359 5.04 -3.08 -3.60
C LEU A 359 6.41 -2.53 -4.00
N LEU A 360 7.14 -3.22 -4.88
CA LEU A 360 8.43 -2.75 -5.41
C LEU A 360 8.29 -1.40 -6.15
N GLY A 361 7.24 -1.24 -6.95
CA GLY A 361 6.97 0.03 -7.65
C GLY A 361 6.61 1.19 -6.72
N LEU A 362 6.23 0.94 -5.45
CA LEU A 362 5.99 1.99 -4.45
C LEU A 362 7.29 2.50 -3.83
N ALA A 363 8.28 1.61 -3.64
CA ALA A 363 9.57 1.96 -3.06
C ALA A 363 10.37 2.92 -3.96
N ASP A 364 10.23 2.81 -5.29
CA ASP A 364 10.99 3.63 -6.26
C ASP A 364 10.47 5.08 -6.41
N ARG A 365 9.28 5.39 -5.89
CA ARG A 365 8.65 6.74 -6.04
C ARG A 365 8.90 7.66 -4.85
N GLN A 366 9.84 7.31 -3.96
CA GLN A 366 10.22 8.04 -2.75
C GLN A 366 11.67 8.46 -2.82
#